data_AF-I0H8D0-F1
#
_entry.id   AF-I0H8D0-F1
#
_cell.length_a   1.000
_cell.length_b   1.000
_cell.length_c   1.000
_cell.angle_alpha   90.00
_cell.angle_beta   90.00
_cell.angle_gamma   90.00
#
_symmetry.space_group_name_H-M   'P 1'
#
loop_
_entity.id
_entity.type
_entity.pdbx_description
1 polymer ?
#
loop_
_entity_poly.entity_id
_entity_poly.type
_entity_poly.pdbx_seq_one_letter_code
_entity_poly.pdbx_strand_id
1 'polypeptide(L)'
;MGGLVGLLLTGGAAQVGVEPFFLELIDGMEEVLAPQGVTVLLLVAPDLEAELDTYRRWSADHTVAAVIVVNLVHDDVRPRRLATLGLPAVLAGRGDPGFPRVLTEDAAAMTAAAQALIALGHRTIGRVTGPPALVHTAERSAALAAAEHHHPGVRVIETEGDYGAESGVRGIHTLLAADPPPTAVIFDNDVMAVAAAQELSRAGITGVSLLAGDDSPLCELASPPLSALSTNAHAHGRILGRAVAELLAGAAPRDHAGPASGLRHRATTAPPQSLGSPGS
;
A
#
# COMPACT_ATOMS: atom_id res chain seq x y z
N MET A 1 -28.22 0.30 -14.45
CA MET A 1 -27.09 0.80 -15.25
C MET A 1 -26.11 -0.37 -15.27
N GLY A 2 -26.18 -1.24 -16.29
CA GLY A 2 -25.37 -2.46 -16.31
C GLY A 2 -24.04 -2.23 -17.02
N GLY A 3 -22.97 -2.89 -16.61
CA GLY A 3 -21.69 -2.78 -17.32
C GLY A 3 -20.48 -3.29 -16.55
N LEU A 4 -19.31 -3.11 -17.17
CA LEU A 4 -18.02 -3.45 -16.58
C LEU A 4 -17.29 -2.18 -16.14
N VAL A 5 -16.57 -2.26 -15.03
CA VAL A 5 -15.60 -1.24 -14.59
C VAL A 5 -14.24 -1.90 -14.54
N GLY A 6 -13.28 -1.32 -15.25
CA GLY A 6 -11.94 -1.90 -15.36
C GLY A 6 -11.04 -1.55 -14.19
N LEU A 7 -10.34 -2.53 -13.64
CA LEU A 7 -9.19 -2.34 -12.75
C LEU A 7 -7.98 -3.01 -13.40
N LEU A 8 -6.95 -2.23 -13.74
CA LEU A 8 -5.69 -2.78 -14.21
C LEU A 8 -4.63 -2.68 -13.12
N LEU A 9 -3.93 -3.79 -12.93
CA LEU A 9 -2.73 -3.86 -12.12
C LEU A 9 -1.54 -4.04 -13.06
N THR A 10 -0.45 -3.33 -12.80
CA THR A 10 0.80 -3.46 -13.55
C THR A 10 1.82 -4.26 -12.75
N GLY A 11 2.49 -5.20 -13.41
CA GLY A 11 3.55 -6.02 -12.81
C GLY A 11 3.42 -7.50 -13.14
N GLY A 12 4.33 -8.30 -12.58
CA GLY A 12 4.29 -9.75 -12.76
C GLY A 12 3.09 -10.36 -12.03
N ALA A 13 2.41 -11.32 -12.66
CA ALA A 13 1.28 -12.04 -12.05
C ALA A 13 1.63 -12.66 -10.67
N ALA A 14 2.91 -12.94 -10.41
CA ALA A 14 3.40 -13.43 -9.12
C ALA A 14 3.41 -12.36 -8.00
N GLN A 15 3.56 -11.08 -8.33
CA GLN A 15 3.43 -9.97 -7.35
C GLN A 15 1.96 -9.71 -7.05
N VAL A 16 1.13 -9.64 -8.10
CA VAL A 16 -0.31 -9.36 -7.97
C VAL A 16 -1.08 -10.51 -7.30
N GLY A 17 -0.73 -11.77 -7.60
CA GLY A 17 -1.41 -12.93 -7.04
C GLY A 17 -1.16 -13.17 -5.54
N VAL A 18 -0.25 -12.42 -4.93
CA VAL A 18 0.16 -12.59 -3.53
C VAL A 18 -0.39 -11.48 -2.64
N GLU A 19 -0.91 -10.37 -3.20
CA GLU A 19 -1.30 -9.20 -2.43
C GLU A 19 -2.79 -9.25 -2.02
N PRO A 20 -3.13 -9.54 -0.73
CA PRO A 20 -4.51 -9.71 -0.30
C PRO A 20 -5.33 -8.42 -0.41
N PHE A 21 -4.66 -7.27 -0.38
CA PHE A 21 -5.24 -5.93 -0.47
C PHE A 21 -6.21 -5.79 -1.65
N PHE A 22 -5.81 -6.22 -2.86
CA PHE A 22 -6.65 -6.00 -4.05
C PHE A 22 -7.92 -6.85 -4.04
N LEU A 23 -7.91 -8.04 -3.45
CA LEU A 23 -9.10 -8.87 -3.34
C LEU A 23 -10.12 -8.25 -2.38
N GLU A 24 -9.67 -7.74 -1.23
CA GLU A 24 -10.53 -7.01 -0.31
C GLU A 24 -11.06 -5.70 -0.92
N LEU A 25 -10.20 -5.00 -1.67
CA LEU A 25 -10.59 -3.80 -2.41
C LEU A 25 -11.71 -4.10 -3.43
N ILE A 26 -11.57 -5.19 -4.18
CA ILE A 26 -12.57 -5.63 -5.16
C ILE A 26 -13.86 -6.05 -4.47
N ASP A 27 -13.79 -6.84 -3.39
CA ASP A 27 -14.96 -7.24 -2.61
C ASP A 27 -15.77 -6.02 -2.12
N GLY A 28 -15.09 -5.02 -1.58
CA GLY A 28 -15.73 -3.77 -1.16
C GLY A 28 -16.34 -2.98 -2.32
N MET A 29 -15.71 -2.98 -3.50
CA MET A 29 -16.29 -2.35 -4.70
C MET A 29 -17.53 -3.09 -5.18
N GLU A 30 -17.48 -4.42 -5.26
CA GLU A 30 -18.58 -5.28 -5.68
C GLU A 30 -19.78 -5.14 -4.74
N GLU A 31 -19.58 -4.98 -3.43
CA GLU A 31 -20.68 -4.72 -2.48
C GLU A 31 -21.53 -3.50 -2.88
N VAL A 32 -20.91 -2.49 -3.51
CA VAL A 32 -21.57 -1.25 -3.93
C VAL A 32 -22.05 -1.32 -5.39
N LEU A 33 -21.25 -1.92 -6.27
CA LEU A 33 -21.47 -1.91 -7.72
C LEU A 33 -22.38 -3.05 -8.19
N ALA A 34 -22.27 -4.25 -7.61
CA ALA A 34 -23.04 -5.42 -8.04
C ALA A 34 -24.56 -5.23 -7.93
N PRO A 35 -25.13 -4.63 -6.85
CA PRO A 35 -26.57 -4.35 -6.77
C PRO A 35 -27.10 -3.43 -7.88
N GLN A 36 -26.21 -2.68 -8.55
CA GLN A 36 -26.53 -1.78 -9.64
C GLN A 36 -26.37 -2.43 -11.03
N GLY A 37 -25.88 -3.67 -11.07
CA GLY A 37 -25.56 -4.41 -12.29
C GLY A 37 -24.18 -4.10 -12.88
N VAL A 38 -23.28 -3.51 -12.08
CA VAL A 38 -21.92 -3.17 -12.49
C VAL A 38 -20.94 -4.17 -11.87
N THR A 39 -20.03 -4.72 -12.67
CA THR A 39 -19.02 -5.70 -12.25
C THR A 39 -17.61 -5.17 -12.49
N VAL A 40 -16.69 -5.48 -11.59
CA VAL A 40 -15.27 -5.14 -11.68
C VAL A 40 -14.55 -6.17 -12.57
N LEU A 41 -13.99 -5.70 -13.68
CA LEU A 41 -13.11 -6.47 -14.56
C LEU A 41 -11.65 -6.22 -14.17
N LEU A 42 -11.04 -7.19 -13.49
CA LEU A 42 -9.61 -7.18 -13.17
C LEU A 42 -8.78 -7.71 -14.34
N LEU A 43 -7.77 -6.95 -14.77
CA LEU A 43 -6.70 -7.43 -15.65
C LEU A 43 -5.33 -7.09 -15.06
N VAL A 44 -4.35 -7.94 -15.36
CA VAL A 44 -2.94 -7.69 -15.02
C VAL A 44 -2.18 -7.42 -16.31
N ALA A 45 -1.63 -6.22 -16.42
CA ALA A 45 -0.77 -5.81 -17.52
C ALA A 45 0.71 -6.00 -17.13
N PRO A 46 1.58 -6.45 -18.05
CA PRO A 46 3.00 -6.63 -17.76
C PRO A 46 3.72 -5.31 -17.46
N ASP A 47 3.27 -4.22 -18.08
CA ASP A 47 3.87 -2.89 -17.96
C ASP A 47 2.83 -1.79 -18.28
N LEU A 48 3.27 -0.54 -18.13
CA LEU A 48 2.44 0.64 -18.40
C LEU A 48 2.03 0.75 -19.88
N GLU A 49 2.87 0.32 -20.83
CA GLU A 49 2.53 0.40 -22.26
C GLU A 49 1.33 -0.49 -22.58
N ALA A 50 1.36 -1.73 -22.10
CA ALA A 50 0.26 -2.68 -22.22
C ALA A 50 -1.01 -2.22 -21.47
N GLU A 51 -0.86 -1.55 -20.32
CA GLU A 51 -1.98 -0.92 -19.60
C GLU A 51 -2.65 0.15 -20.47
N LEU A 52 -1.85 1.09 -21.02
CA LEU A 52 -2.33 2.17 -21.86
C LEU A 52 -2.95 1.67 -23.18
N ASP A 53 -2.45 0.57 -23.74
CA ASP A 53 -3.04 -0.08 -24.92
C ASP A 53 -4.35 -0.78 -24.60
N THR A 54 -4.50 -1.31 -23.39
CA THR A 54 -5.77 -1.87 -22.93
C THR A 54 -6.81 -0.78 -22.74
N TYR A 55 -6.46 0.38 -22.16
CA TYR A 55 -7.37 1.54 -22.11
C TYR A 55 -7.82 1.99 -23.51
N ARG A 56 -6.93 2.00 -24.51
CA ARG A 56 -7.29 2.33 -25.90
C ARG A 56 -8.33 1.38 -26.46
N ARG A 57 -8.10 0.07 -26.30
CA ARG A 57 -9.03 -0.96 -26.79
C ARG A 57 -10.37 -0.88 -26.08
N TRP A 58 -10.38 -0.78 -24.76
CA TRP A 58 -11.61 -0.66 -23.97
C TRP A 58 -12.42 0.59 -24.29
N SER A 59 -11.77 1.71 -24.55
CA SER A 59 -12.42 2.93 -25.04
C SER A 59 -13.04 2.72 -26.41
N ALA A 60 -12.29 2.18 -27.37
CA ALA A 60 -12.77 1.95 -28.75
C ALA A 60 -13.95 0.96 -28.80
N ASP A 61 -13.82 -0.16 -28.09
CA ASP A 61 -14.79 -1.25 -28.09
C ASP A 61 -15.92 -1.05 -27.06
N HIS A 62 -15.89 0.06 -26.30
CA HIS A 62 -16.82 0.34 -25.20
C HIS A 62 -16.93 -0.82 -24.20
N THR A 63 -15.80 -1.49 -23.92
CA THR A 63 -15.75 -2.69 -23.08
C THR A 63 -16.10 -2.40 -21.63
N VAL A 64 -15.66 -1.25 -21.12
CA VAL A 64 -15.90 -0.81 -19.74
C VAL A 64 -16.50 0.58 -19.72
N ALA A 65 -17.38 0.84 -18.76
CA ALA A 65 -18.03 2.13 -18.57
C ALA A 65 -17.13 3.15 -17.84
N ALA A 66 -16.21 2.66 -17.02
CA ALA A 66 -15.19 3.46 -16.35
C ALA A 66 -13.99 2.57 -15.98
N VAL A 67 -12.88 3.20 -15.57
CA VAL A 67 -11.72 2.50 -15.01
C VAL A 67 -11.33 3.07 -13.65
N ILE A 68 -10.65 2.25 -12.85
CA ILE A 68 -10.09 2.65 -11.57
C ILE A 68 -8.57 2.61 -11.71
N VAL A 69 -7.93 3.74 -11.42
CA VAL A 69 -6.48 3.88 -11.52
C VAL A 69 -5.89 3.80 -10.11
N VAL A 70 -5.12 2.75 -9.86
CA VAL A 70 -4.37 2.52 -8.62
C VAL A 70 -2.88 2.71 -8.86
N ASN A 71 -2.08 2.71 -7.78
CA ASN A 71 -0.62 2.81 -7.84
C ASN A 71 -0.17 4.03 -8.64
N LEU A 72 -0.76 5.19 -8.34
CA LEU A 72 -0.43 6.46 -9.00
C LEU A 72 1.04 6.80 -8.78
N VAL A 73 1.69 7.29 -9.83
CA VAL A 73 3.09 7.75 -9.79
C VAL A 73 3.16 9.27 -9.94
N HIS A 74 4.30 9.87 -9.62
CA HIS A 74 4.53 11.27 -9.95
C HIS A 74 4.50 11.49 -11.47
N ASP A 75 3.91 12.61 -11.91
CA ASP A 75 3.70 12.94 -13.32
C ASP A 75 2.98 11.84 -14.12
N ASP A 76 2.02 11.17 -13.47
CA ASP A 76 1.27 10.05 -14.07
C ASP A 76 0.61 10.43 -15.40
N VAL A 77 0.92 9.67 -16.44
CA VAL A 77 0.39 9.89 -17.79
C VAL A 77 -1.01 9.32 -17.98
N ARG A 78 -1.47 8.41 -17.11
CA ARG A 78 -2.74 7.68 -17.27
C ARG A 78 -3.94 8.62 -17.23
N PRO A 79 -4.09 9.58 -16.28
CA PRO A 79 -5.23 10.51 -16.26
C PRO A 79 -5.36 11.29 -17.58
N ARG A 80 -4.25 11.89 -18.06
CA ARG A 80 -4.25 12.63 -19.34
C ARG A 80 -4.60 11.73 -20.53
N ARG A 81 -4.11 10.49 -20.54
CA ARG A 81 -4.41 9.52 -21.61
C ARG A 81 -5.88 9.13 -21.59
N LEU A 82 -6.46 8.85 -20.42
CA LEU A 82 -7.86 8.51 -20.23
C LEU A 82 -8.78 9.66 -20.66
N ALA A 83 -8.44 10.90 -20.31
CA ALA A 83 -9.16 12.09 -20.77
C ALA A 83 -9.17 12.20 -22.31
N THR A 84 -8.02 11.95 -22.96
CA THR A 84 -7.91 11.98 -24.43
C THR A 84 -8.74 10.88 -25.09
N LEU A 85 -8.88 9.73 -24.42
CA LEU A 85 -9.70 8.60 -24.89
C LEU A 85 -11.19 8.78 -24.57
N GLY A 86 -11.58 9.81 -23.81
CA GLY A 86 -12.94 9.95 -23.30
C GLY A 86 -13.37 8.80 -22.39
N LEU A 87 -12.42 8.06 -21.79
CA LEU A 87 -12.71 6.92 -20.92
C LEU A 87 -12.84 7.42 -19.47
N PRO A 88 -14.03 7.34 -18.83
CA PRO A 88 -14.21 7.82 -17.46
C PRO A 88 -13.31 7.07 -16.48
N ALA A 89 -12.79 7.77 -15.48
CA ALA A 89 -11.90 7.16 -14.50
C ALA A 89 -12.09 7.73 -13.08
N VAL A 90 -11.78 6.89 -12.09
CA VAL A 90 -11.62 7.28 -10.68
C VAL A 90 -10.20 6.96 -10.24
N LEU A 91 -9.57 7.88 -9.52
CA LEU A 91 -8.21 7.71 -9.02
C LEU A 91 -8.23 7.22 -7.56
N ALA A 92 -7.53 6.14 -7.26
CA ALA A 92 -7.30 5.67 -5.89
C ALA A 92 -5.98 6.27 -5.38
N GLY A 93 -6.09 7.38 -4.66
CA GLY A 93 -4.97 8.16 -4.14
C GLY A 93 -4.94 9.59 -4.68
N ARG A 94 -3.87 10.33 -4.32
CA ARG A 94 -3.66 11.69 -4.83
C ARG A 94 -3.18 11.66 -6.27
N GLY A 95 -3.76 12.52 -7.09
CA GLY A 95 -3.45 12.64 -8.51
C GLY A 95 -4.13 13.87 -9.12
N ASP A 96 -4.40 13.84 -10.43
CA ASP A 96 -5.04 14.93 -11.18
C ASP A 96 -6.42 15.30 -10.57
N PRO A 97 -6.63 16.57 -10.11
CA PRO A 97 -7.89 17.01 -9.52
C PRO A 97 -9.05 17.11 -10.52
N GLY A 98 -8.79 16.94 -11.83
CA GLY A 98 -9.82 16.83 -12.86
C GLY A 98 -10.62 15.52 -12.82
N PHE A 99 -10.22 14.56 -11.99
CA PHE A 99 -10.89 13.26 -11.82
C PHE A 99 -11.46 13.12 -10.41
N PRO A 100 -12.53 12.33 -10.20
CA PRO A 100 -12.90 11.89 -8.87
C PRO A 100 -11.73 11.12 -8.23
N ARG A 101 -11.45 11.40 -6.96
CA ARG A 101 -10.34 10.78 -6.22
C ARG A 101 -10.81 10.22 -4.91
N VAL A 102 -10.32 9.04 -4.55
CA VAL A 102 -10.44 8.51 -3.20
C VAL A 102 -9.09 8.68 -2.53
N LEU A 103 -9.01 9.63 -1.59
CA LEU A 103 -7.75 10.01 -0.96
C LEU A 103 -7.38 9.01 0.13
N THR A 104 -6.11 8.63 0.20
CA THR A 104 -5.55 7.83 1.29
C THR A 104 -4.93 8.73 2.36
N GLU A 105 -4.81 8.23 3.58
CA GLU A 105 -4.16 8.92 4.71
C GLU A 105 -2.75 8.34 4.98
N ASP A 106 -1.98 8.09 3.93
CA ASP A 106 -0.67 7.43 3.99
C ASP A 106 0.32 8.14 4.93
N ALA A 107 0.41 9.47 4.83
CA ALA A 107 1.25 10.26 5.72
C ALA A 107 0.81 10.17 7.19
N ALA A 108 -0.50 10.15 7.46
CA ALA A 108 -1.01 10.05 8.83
C ALA A 108 -0.79 8.65 9.41
N ALA A 109 -0.99 7.60 8.60
CA ALA A 109 -0.73 6.21 8.98
C ALA A 109 0.74 6.01 9.36
N MET A 110 1.66 6.52 8.52
CA MET A 110 3.10 6.43 8.77
C MET A 110 3.52 7.26 10.00
N THR A 111 2.94 8.45 10.18
CA THR A 111 3.16 9.26 11.40
C THR A 111 2.75 8.49 12.65
N ALA A 112 1.57 7.84 12.63
CA ALA A 112 1.08 7.06 13.76
C ALA A 112 1.97 5.84 14.06
N ALA A 113 2.45 5.14 13.02
CA ALA A 113 3.40 4.03 13.18
C ALA A 113 4.71 4.49 13.83
N ALA A 114 5.30 5.59 13.33
CA ALA A 114 6.52 6.16 13.89
C ALA A 114 6.32 6.55 15.36
N GLN A 115 5.23 7.27 15.67
CA GLN A 115 4.90 7.69 17.03
C GLN A 115 4.73 6.50 17.98
N ALA A 116 4.07 5.43 17.54
CA ALA A 116 3.90 4.23 18.34
C ALA A 116 5.25 3.57 18.69
N LEU A 117 6.16 3.46 17.72
CA LEU A 117 7.50 2.91 17.94
C LEU A 117 8.36 3.82 18.84
N ILE A 118 8.29 5.14 18.64
CA ILE A 118 9.00 6.12 19.48
C ILE A 118 8.49 6.05 20.94
N ALA A 119 7.19 5.88 21.14
CA ALA A 119 6.56 5.73 22.44
C ALA A 119 6.99 4.44 23.17
N LEU A 120 7.32 3.38 22.43
CA LEU A 120 7.94 2.17 22.97
C LEU A 120 9.42 2.36 23.34
N GLY A 121 10.04 3.48 22.95
CA GLY A 121 11.42 3.82 23.27
C GLY A 121 12.39 3.65 22.11
N HIS A 122 11.94 3.25 20.91
CA HIS A 122 12.81 3.16 19.74
C HIS A 122 13.34 4.53 19.33
N ARG A 123 14.61 4.57 18.91
CA ARG A 123 15.29 5.79 18.46
C ARG A 123 15.89 5.66 17.07
N THR A 124 16.37 4.49 16.69
CA THR A 124 16.70 4.18 15.29
C THR A 124 15.61 3.30 14.72
N ILE A 125 14.85 3.83 13.75
CA ILE A 125 13.74 3.16 13.07
C ILE A 125 14.14 2.92 11.61
N GLY A 126 14.07 1.67 11.18
CA GLY A 126 14.26 1.28 9.80
C GLY A 126 12.92 1.24 9.05
N ARG A 127 12.96 1.44 7.73
CA ARG A 127 11.82 1.16 6.86
C ARG A 127 12.28 0.46 5.58
N VAL A 128 11.60 -0.62 5.21
CA VAL A 128 11.67 -1.21 3.87
C VAL A 128 10.49 -0.68 3.08
N THR A 129 10.76 0.20 2.12
CA THR A 129 9.73 0.93 1.37
C THR A 129 9.12 0.07 0.26
N GLY A 130 8.01 0.51 -0.31
CA GLY A 130 7.59 0.10 -1.65
C GLY A 130 8.41 0.79 -2.75
N PRO A 131 8.03 0.61 -4.03
CA PRO A 131 8.65 1.29 -5.16
C PRO A 131 8.62 2.82 -5.00
N PRO A 132 9.75 3.52 -5.22
CA PRO A 132 9.89 4.96 -4.94
C PRO A 132 9.11 5.86 -5.90
N ALA A 133 8.72 5.35 -7.07
CA ALA A 133 7.94 6.10 -8.05
C ALA A 133 6.49 6.38 -7.61
N LEU A 134 5.97 5.59 -6.65
CA LEU A 134 4.58 5.67 -6.21
C LEU A 134 4.36 6.89 -5.30
N VAL A 135 3.26 7.60 -5.54
CA VAL A 135 2.88 8.80 -4.78
C VAL A 135 2.76 8.50 -3.29
N HIS A 136 2.10 7.39 -2.93
CA HIS A 136 1.93 7.03 -1.53
C HIS A 136 3.25 6.63 -0.85
N THR A 137 4.19 6.01 -1.56
CA THR A 137 5.53 5.73 -1.03
C THR A 137 6.24 7.02 -0.64
N ALA A 138 6.18 8.04 -1.52
CA ALA A 138 6.77 9.35 -1.26
C ALA A 138 6.09 10.07 -0.08
N GLU A 139 4.76 10.02 0.04
CA GLU A 139 4.03 10.57 1.19
C GLU A 139 4.46 9.92 2.51
N ARG A 140 4.59 8.59 2.53
CA ARG A 140 5.06 7.82 3.69
C ARG A 140 6.52 8.18 4.04
N SER A 141 7.42 8.30 3.05
CA SER A 141 8.82 8.69 3.30
C SER A 141 8.91 10.10 3.88
N ALA A 142 8.16 11.07 3.34
CA ALA A 142 8.11 12.42 3.87
C ALA A 142 7.59 12.46 5.32
N ALA A 143 6.53 11.68 5.62
CA ALA A 143 5.97 11.58 6.96
C ALA A 143 6.94 10.93 7.96
N LEU A 144 7.64 9.86 7.56
CA LEU A 144 8.61 9.21 8.43
C LEU A 144 9.83 10.09 8.67
N ALA A 145 10.36 10.76 7.64
CA ALA A 145 11.47 11.71 7.77
C ALA A 145 11.12 12.88 8.72
N ALA A 146 9.86 13.34 8.70
CA ALA A 146 9.40 14.37 9.63
C ALA A 146 9.50 13.92 11.11
N ALA A 147 9.55 12.62 11.41
CA ALA A 147 9.74 12.15 12.78
C ALA A 147 11.09 12.58 13.38
N GLU A 148 12.16 12.66 12.59
CA GLU A 148 13.47 13.14 13.06
C GLU A 148 13.42 14.61 13.50
N HIS A 149 12.62 15.43 12.81
CA HIS A 149 12.45 16.85 13.13
C HIS A 149 11.60 17.06 14.39
N HIS A 150 10.55 16.26 14.57
CA HIS A 150 9.64 16.40 15.70
C HIS A 150 10.13 15.69 16.98
N HIS A 151 11.06 14.74 16.86
CA HIS A 151 11.55 13.93 17.98
C HIS A 151 13.08 13.91 18.04
N PRO A 152 13.71 14.84 18.79
CA PRO A 152 15.17 14.90 18.91
C PRO A 152 15.79 13.55 19.33
N GLY A 153 16.82 13.14 18.61
CA GLY A 153 17.52 11.86 18.83
C GLY A 153 16.86 10.65 18.16
N VAL A 154 15.77 10.84 17.40
CA VAL A 154 15.27 9.84 16.47
C VAL A 154 16.04 9.92 15.16
N ARG A 155 16.38 8.75 14.62
CA ARG A 155 17.00 8.54 13.32
C ARG A 155 16.16 7.55 12.50
N VAL A 156 15.94 7.86 11.25
CA VAL A 156 15.24 7.04 10.26
C VAL A 156 16.25 6.53 9.24
N ILE A 157 16.12 5.27 8.84
CA ILE A 157 16.93 4.66 7.78
C ILE A 157 15.98 3.92 6.84
N GLU A 158 16.04 4.22 5.54
CA GLU A 158 15.18 3.58 4.54
C GLU A 158 16.02 2.69 3.59
N THR A 159 15.39 1.62 3.11
CA THR A 159 15.90 0.80 2.01
C THR A 159 14.74 0.45 1.08
N GLU A 160 15.02 0.37 -0.21
CA GLU A 160 13.99 0.18 -1.23
C GLU A 160 13.54 -1.28 -1.33
N GLY A 161 12.22 -1.48 -1.35
CA GLY A 161 11.56 -2.74 -1.65
C GLY A 161 10.67 -2.65 -2.89
N ASP A 162 10.17 -3.82 -3.30
CA ASP A 162 9.31 -3.99 -4.48
C ASP A 162 7.98 -4.68 -4.13
N TYR A 163 7.60 -4.68 -2.85
CA TYR A 163 6.46 -5.42 -2.29
C TYR A 163 6.59 -6.96 -2.31
N GLY A 164 7.63 -7.51 -2.93
CA GLY A 164 7.92 -8.94 -2.96
C GLY A 164 8.67 -9.45 -1.73
N ALA A 165 8.49 -10.72 -1.39
CA ALA A 165 9.14 -11.36 -0.24
C ALA A 165 10.68 -11.23 -0.25
N GLU A 166 11.31 -11.38 -1.43
CA GLU A 166 12.77 -11.29 -1.57
C GLU A 166 13.31 -9.90 -1.24
N SER A 167 12.58 -8.84 -1.59
CA SER A 167 12.99 -7.48 -1.25
C SER A 167 12.82 -7.18 0.24
N GLY A 168 11.80 -7.76 0.89
CA GLY A 168 11.67 -7.74 2.35
C GLY A 168 12.86 -8.37 3.07
N VAL A 169 13.29 -9.56 2.63
CA VAL A 169 14.45 -10.28 3.18
C VAL A 169 15.76 -9.50 2.95
N ARG A 170 15.98 -9.00 1.74
CA ARG A 170 17.17 -8.18 1.42
C ARG A 170 17.17 -6.90 2.26
N GLY A 171 16.03 -6.23 2.36
CA GLY A 171 15.88 -4.97 3.07
C GLY A 171 16.18 -5.09 4.56
N ILE A 172 15.67 -6.13 5.25
CA ILE A 172 15.98 -6.32 6.67
C ILE A 172 17.48 -6.56 6.91
N HIS A 173 18.14 -7.34 6.06
CA HIS A 173 19.60 -7.55 6.16
C HIS A 173 20.38 -6.26 5.93
N THR A 174 20.01 -5.46 4.93
CA THR A 174 20.63 -4.15 4.68
C THR A 174 20.47 -3.20 5.87
N LEU A 175 19.28 -3.15 6.47
CA LEU A 175 19.00 -2.30 7.63
C LEU A 175 19.78 -2.74 8.87
N LEU A 176 19.85 -4.04 9.15
CA LEU A 176 20.59 -4.58 10.30
C LEU A 176 22.11 -4.45 10.18
N ALA A 177 22.63 -4.18 8.97
CA ALA A 177 24.05 -3.89 8.76
C ALA A 177 24.42 -2.42 9.03
N ALA A 178 23.45 -1.54 9.32
CA ALA A 178 23.73 -0.14 9.65
C ALA A 178 24.35 0.03 11.06
N ASP A 179 24.99 1.18 11.31
CA ASP A 179 25.58 1.52 12.62
C ASP A 179 25.05 2.88 13.15
N PRO A 180 24.37 2.89 14.32
CA PRO A 180 23.79 1.72 14.98
C PRO A 180 22.63 1.14 14.15
N PRO A 181 22.36 -0.17 14.23
CA PRO A 181 21.24 -0.80 13.53
C PRO A 181 19.90 -0.33 14.09
N PRO A 182 18.82 -0.33 13.30
CA PRO A 182 17.49 -0.05 13.80
C PRO A 182 17.02 -1.14 14.75
N THR A 183 16.28 -0.73 15.78
CA THR A 183 15.64 -1.66 16.75
C THR A 183 14.16 -1.89 16.43
N ALA A 184 13.61 -1.15 15.47
CA ALA A 184 12.30 -1.37 14.91
C ALA A 184 12.34 -1.16 13.40
N VAL A 185 11.65 -2.02 12.64
CA VAL A 185 11.56 -1.92 11.18
C VAL A 185 10.10 -1.93 10.75
N ILE A 186 9.74 -0.92 9.96
CA ILE A 186 8.45 -0.83 9.27
C ILE A 186 8.62 -1.40 7.86
N PHE A 187 7.69 -2.22 7.40
CA PHE A 187 7.64 -2.69 6.02
C PHE A 187 6.41 -2.11 5.36
N ASP A 188 6.48 -1.66 4.11
CA ASP A 188 5.33 -1.02 3.46
C ASP A 188 4.18 -1.96 3.10
N ASN A 189 4.37 -3.28 3.20
CA ASN A 189 3.29 -4.27 3.12
C ASN A 189 3.54 -5.46 4.07
N ASP A 190 2.55 -6.33 4.17
CA ASP A 190 2.55 -7.57 4.94
C ASP A 190 3.49 -8.64 4.38
N VAL A 191 3.53 -8.83 3.06
CA VAL A 191 4.35 -9.87 2.40
C VAL A 191 5.84 -9.70 2.74
N MET A 192 6.38 -8.48 2.61
CA MET A 192 7.76 -8.18 2.97
C MET A 192 8.00 -8.37 4.47
N ALA A 193 7.06 -7.93 5.32
CA ALA A 193 7.16 -8.06 6.77
C ALA A 193 7.23 -9.52 7.23
N VAL A 194 6.34 -10.37 6.68
CA VAL A 194 6.27 -11.80 6.99
C VAL A 194 7.53 -12.51 6.51
N ALA A 195 8.01 -12.21 5.31
CA ALA A 195 9.24 -12.79 4.78
C ALA A 195 10.46 -12.43 5.65
N ALA A 196 10.57 -11.16 6.06
CA ALA A 196 11.62 -10.72 6.98
C ALA A 196 11.50 -11.38 8.35
N ALA A 197 10.30 -11.47 8.92
CA ALA A 197 10.08 -12.14 10.21
C ALA A 197 10.51 -13.62 10.18
N GLN A 198 10.16 -14.33 9.11
CA GLN A 198 10.60 -15.72 8.92
C GLN A 198 12.11 -15.83 8.79
N GLU A 199 12.75 -14.90 8.08
CA GLU A 199 14.20 -14.88 7.93
C GLU A 199 14.91 -14.66 9.26
N LEU A 200 14.50 -13.66 10.04
CA LEU A 200 15.06 -13.40 11.36
C LEU A 200 14.88 -14.62 12.28
N SER A 201 13.72 -15.26 12.25
CA SER A 201 13.45 -16.49 12.99
C SER A 201 14.39 -17.63 12.59
N ARG A 202 14.60 -17.86 11.29
CA ARG A 202 15.54 -18.89 10.79
C ARG A 202 16.98 -18.59 11.18
N ALA A 203 17.37 -17.32 11.16
CA ALA A 203 18.69 -16.86 11.57
C ALA A 203 18.88 -16.81 13.10
N GLY A 204 17.83 -17.02 13.90
CA GLY A 204 17.88 -16.89 15.35
C GLY A 204 18.12 -15.45 15.83
N ILE A 205 17.82 -14.46 14.99
CA ILE A 205 17.97 -13.04 15.32
C ILE A 205 16.74 -12.58 16.11
N THR A 206 17.00 -11.89 17.23
CA THR A 206 15.96 -11.36 18.13
C THR A 206 16.24 -9.91 18.49
N GLY A 207 15.28 -9.24 19.14
CA GLY A 207 15.43 -7.86 19.61
C GLY A 207 15.10 -6.78 18.56
N VAL A 208 14.45 -7.16 17.46
CA VAL A 208 13.96 -6.24 16.42
C VAL A 208 12.43 -6.22 16.45
N SER A 209 11.84 -5.06 16.69
CA SER A 209 10.41 -4.85 16.52
C SER A 209 10.07 -4.81 15.03
N LEU A 210 9.03 -5.52 14.59
CA LEU A 210 8.55 -5.53 13.19
C LEU A 210 7.12 -5.02 13.12
N LEU A 211 6.85 -4.15 12.15
CA LEU A 211 5.53 -3.58 11.89
C LEU A 211 5.22 -3.66 10.39
N ALA A 212 4.11 -4.32 10.04
CA ALA A 212 3.63 -4.41 8.67
C ALA A 212 2.81 -3.17 8.27
N GLY A 213 2.96 -2.72 7.04
CA GLY A 213 2.29 -1.54 6.47
C GLY A 213 0.85 -1.80 6.04
N ASP A 214 0.48 -3.07 5.95
CA ASP A 214 -0.89 -3.55 5.75
C ASP A 214 -1.15 -4.73 6.70
N ASP A 215 -2.40 -4.88 7.11
CA ASP A 215 -2.86 -5.97 7.95
C ASP A 215 -3.56 -7.00 7.09
N SER A 216 -3.27 -8.28 7.31
CA SER A 216 -3.85 -9.37 6.55
C SER A 216 -3.84 -10.66 7.37
N PRO A 217 -4.50 -11.74 6.89
CA PRO A 217 -4.38 -13.05 7.51
C PRO A 217 -2.93 -13.55 7.65
N LEU A 218 -2.01 -13.10 6.79
CA LEU A 218 -0.59 -13.46 6.90
C LEU A 218 0.03 -12.88 8.18
N CYS A 219 -0.32 -11.66 8.55
CA CYS A 219 0.14 -11.04 9.80
C CYS A 219 -0.35 -11.79 11.04
N GLU A 220 -1.59 -12.28 11.01
CA GLU A 220 -2.20 -13.02 12.13
C GLU A 220 -1.63 -14.43 12.28
N LEU A 221 -1.37 -15.10 11.16
CA LEU A 221 -0.83 -16.46 11.11
C LEU A 221 0.70 -16.51 11.29
N ALA A 222 1.38 -15.38 11.20
CA ALA A 222 2.81 -15.29 11.50
C ALA A 222 3.10 -15.74 12.94
N SER A 223 4.31 -16.26 13.16
CA SER A 223 4.77 -16.69 14.49
C SER A 223 6.07 -15.96 14.85
N PRO A 224 6.03 -15.00 15.80
CA PRO A 224 4.83 -14.48 16.48
C PRO A 224 3.93 -13.61 15.55
N PRO A 225 2.64 -13.38 15.88
CA PRO A 225 1.75 -12.55 15.07
C PRO A 225 2.26 -11.12 14.94
N LEU A 226 2.25 -10.58 13.71
CA LEU A 226 2.81 -9.29 13.36
C LEU A 226 1.88 -8.13 13.74
N SER A 227 2.42 -7.14 14.43
CA SER A 227 1.78 -5.82 14.53
C SER A 227 1.68 -5.21 13.12
N ALA A 228 0.56 -4.57 12.80
CA ALA A 228 0.29 -4.10 11.45
C ALA A 228 -0.53 -2.80 11.42
N LEU A 229 -0.32 -1.99 10.39
CA LEU A 229 -1.25 -0.92 10.02
C LEU A 229 -2.40 -1.53 9.22
N SER A 230 -3.63 -1.23 9.62
CA SER A 230 -4.82 -1.60 8.87
C SER A 230 -5.27 -0.39 8.06
N THR A 231 -5.24 -0.53 6.73
CA THR A 231 -5.74 0.47 5.76
C THR A 231 -7.22 0.26 5.42
N ASN A 232 -7.84 -0.80 5.95
CA ASN A 232 -9.23 -1.20 5.70
C ASN A 232 -9.57 -1.22 4.19
N ALA A 233 -8.85 -2.09 3.46
CA ALA A 233 -8.94 -2.23 2.00
C ALA A 233 -10.40 -2.43 1.53
N HIS A 234 -11.18 -3.24 2.24
CA HIS A 234 -12.61 -3.41 1.95
C HIS A 234 -13.40 -2.09 2.05
N ALA A 235 -13.23 -1.29 3.11
CA ALA A 235 -13.90 0.01 3.19
C ALA A 235 -13.42 0.98 2.12
N HIS A 236 -12.13 0.94 1.75
CA HIS A 236 -11.59 1.69 0.62
C HIS A 236 -12.31 1.29 -0.67
N GLY A 237 -12.46 -0.01 -0.92
CA GLY A 237 -13.20 -0.56 -2.05
C GLY A 237 -14.63 -0.02 -2.12
N ARG A 238 -15.34 0.00 -1.00
CA ARG A 238 -16.70 0.58 -0.94
C ARG A 238 -16.72 2.06 -1.29
N ILE A 239 -15.71 2.84 -0.91
CA ILE A 239 -15.62 4.26 -1.25
C ILE A 239 -15.35 4.44 -2.76
N LEU A 240 -14.44 3.64 -3.32
CA LEU A 240 -14.17 3.60 -4.77
C LEU A 240 -15.42 3.22 -5.57
N GLY A 241 -16.14 2.17 -5.16
CA GLY A 241 -17.39 1.77 -5.79
C GLY A 241 -18.44 2.88 -5.78
N ARG A 242 -18.53 3.66 -4.68
CA ARG A 242 -19.42 4.83 -4.62
C ARG A 242 -18.97 5.95 -5.56
N ALA A 243 -17.67 6.27 -5.58
CA ALA A 243 -17.11 7.28 -6.48
C ALA A 243 -17.36 6.92 -7.95
N VAL A 244 -17.21 5.64 -8.31
CA VAL A 244 -17.53 5.12 -9.65
C VAL A 244 -19.02 5.24 -9.95
N ALA A 245 -19.90 4.84 -9.02
CA ALA A 245 -21.34 4.96 -9.22
C ALA A 245 -21.80 6.42 -9.42
N GLU A 246 -21.23 7.36 -8.64
CA GLU A 246 -21.48 8.80 -8.80
C GLU A 246 -20.98 9.32 -10.15
N LEU A 247 -19.78 8.92 -10.57
CA LEU A 247 -19.21 9.26 -11.88
C LEU A 247 -20.12 8.77 -13.02
N LEU A 248 -20.56 7.51 -12.97
CA LEU A 248 -21.46 6.93 -13.98
C LEU A 248 -22.84 7.59 -14.00
N ALA A 249 -23.29 8.15 -12.87
CA ALA A 249 -24.51 8.96 -12.78
C ALA A 249 -24.33 10.40 -13.28
N GLY A 250 -23.13 10.80 -13.72
CA GLY A 250 -22.82 12.13 -14.25
C GLY A 250 -22.49 13.18 -13.19
N ALA A 251 -22.11 12.77 -11.97
CA ALA A 251 -21.65 13.69 -10.95
C ALA A 251 -20.34 14.39 -11.36
N ALA A 252 -20.15 15.62 -10.90
CA ALA A 252 -18.90 16.34 -11.09
C ALA A 252 -17.76 15.68 -10.28
N PRO A 253 -16.51 15.72 -10.79
CA PRO A 253 -15.34 15.25 -10.05
C PRO A 253 -15.21 15.89 -8.65
N ARG A 254 -14.94 15.05 -7.65
CA ARG A 254 -14.70 15.48 -6.27
C ARG A 254 -13.79 14.51 -5.53
N ASP A 255 -13.26 14.99 -4.40
CA ASP A 255 -12.53 14.15 -3.47
C ASP A 255 -13.47 13.40 -2.54
N HIS A 256 -13.14 12.14 -2.31
CA HIS A 256 -13.71 11.28 -1.30
C HIS A 256 -12.64 10.98 -0.27
N ALA A 257 -12.94 11.17 1.01
CA ALA A 257 -12.05 10.71 2.07
C ALA A 257 -11.98 9.18 2.05
N GLY A 258 -10.76 8.64 2.10
CA GLY A 258 -10.52 7.22 2.31
C GLY A 258 -10.89 6.76 3.71
N PRO A 259 -10.80 5.45 3.97
CA PRO A 259 -11.04 4.94 5.30
C PRO A 259 -9.95 5.40 6.28
N ALA A 260 -10.31 5.51 7.55
CA ALA A 260 -9.34 5.74 8.60
C ALA A 260 -8.37 4.56 8.69
N SER A 261 -7.07 4.85 8.77
CA SER A 261 -6.05 3.86 9.09
C SER A 261 -6.01 3.60 10.60
N GLY A 262 -5.55 2.41 11.01
CA GLY A 262 -5.41 2.09 12.43
C GLY A 262 -4.29 1.10 12.70
N LEU A 263 -3.57 1.30 13.81
CA LEU A 263 -2.53 0.38 14.25
C LEU A 263 -3.12 -0.80 15.02
N ARG A 264 -2.74 -2.02 14.62
CA ARG A 264 -3.05 -3.29 15.30
C ARG A 264 -1.81 -3.75 16.02
N HIS A 265 -1.81 -3.60 17.34
CA HIS A 265 -0.73 -4.11 18.18
C HIS A 265 -0.86 -5.62 18.35
N ARG A 266 0.17 -6.36 17.95
CA ARG A 266 0.34 -7.79 18.23
C ARG A 266 1.71 -8.01 18.90
N ALA A 267 2.35 -9.16 18.66
CA ALA A 267 3.48 -9.62 19.46
C ALA A 267 4.86 -9.15 18.93
N THR A 268 4.94 -8.54 17.75
CA THR A 268 6.22 -8.13 17.14
C THR A 268 6.65 -6.71 17.43
N THR A 269 5.93 -5.95 18.27
CA THR A 269 6.36 -4.61 18.69
C THR A 269 6.47 -4.57 20.21
N ALA A 270 7.67 -4.26 20.71
CA ALA A 270 7.99 -4.19 22.14
C ALA A 270 9.04 -3.09 22.38
N PRO A 271 9.32 -2.71 23.64
CA PRO A 271 10.46 -1.83 23.94
C PRO A 271 11.78 -2.37 23.36
N PRO A 272 12.73 -1.50 22.97
CA PRO A 272 13.99 -1.91 22.36
C PRO A 272 14.77 -2.85 23.27
N GLN A 273 15.30 -3.92 22.68
CA GLN A 273 16.18 -4.89 23.32
C GLN A 273 17.52 -4.90 22.61
N SER A 274 18.56 -5.42 23.26
CA SER A 274 19.83 -5.69 22.57
C SER A 274 19.58 -6.69 21.45
N LEU A 275 20.17 -6.45 20.27
CA LEU A 275 20.16 -7.41 19.18
C LEU A 275 20.80 -8.72 19.65
N GLY A 276 20.00 -9.78 19.67
CA GLY A 276 20.44 -11.13 19.98
C GLY A 276 20.78 -11.89 18.71
N SER A 277 21.82 -12.70 18.75
CA SER A 277 22.24 -13.61 17.68
C SER A 277 22.34 -15.04 18.23
N PRO A 278 22.26 -16.09 17.39
CA PRO A 278 22.43 -17.45 17.87
C PRO A 278 23.77 -17.61 18.62
N GLY A 279 23.68 -17.89 19.92
CA GLY A 279 24.84 -18.10 20.80
C GLY A 279 25.27 -16.92 21.68
N SER A 280 24.54 -15.80 21.70
CA SER A 280 24.71 -14.71 22.67
C SER A 280 24.00 -14.95 24.00
#